data_AF-A0A5S4U752-F1
#
_entry.id   AF-A0A5S4U752-F1
#
_cell.length_a   1.000
_cell.length_b   1.000
_cell.length_c   1.000
_cell.angle_alpha   90.00
_cell.angle_beta   90.00
_cell.angle_gamma   90.00
#
_symmetry.space_group_name_H-M   'P 1'
#
loop_
_entity.id
_entity.type
_entity.pdbx_description
1 polymer ?
#
loop_
_entity_poly.entity_id
_entity_poly.type
_entity_poly.pdbx_seq_one_letter_code
_entity_poly.pdbx_strand_id
1 'polypeptide(L)'
;MARQTRPLTNTEVKAAKATDKPVVLYDGDGLELLIKPVSNTKLWRFRYYKPTTKKRAMMAFGAYPAVSLADARRMRDETRQLLANGIDPLINRENERLRDEMTKGNTFAKVSADWYEVKKSQPLAENTIKDIWRSLEKYVFPFIANQPISQLTARHFITALEPIQASGKLETVKRVSQRINEVMDYAVNSGLIPANPAAKIRKAFQTPVKTHMPTIRPEALPGLMKTLSVTSIELQTRLLIEWQLLTVARPAEAAETRWSEIDLTQNTWTIPAGRMKMRREHVIPLPPQALAILDAMKPISGHREYLFPSAKDPKQPMNSQTANAALRRMGYKGVLVSHGLRAIFSTAYNVAEAWRLSSVSWDTINRHRRLVKEEGIDAQAPGHTRFTA
;
A
#
# COMPACT_ATOMS: atom_id res chain seq x y z
N MET A 1 3.37 -60.99 -38.23
CA MET A 1 3.05 -61.03 -36.78
C MET A 1 3.94 -60.01 -36.07
N ALA A 2 3.38 -59.19 -35.18
CA ALA A 2 4.18 -58.27 -34.38
C ALA A 2 5.10 -59.06 -33.45
N ARG A 3 6.40 -58.74 -33.43
CA ARG A 3 7.40 -59.41 -32.58
C ARG A 3 7.12 -59.04 -31.12
N GLN A 4 6.55 -59.94 -30.34
CA GLN A 4 6.21 -59.69 -28.94
C GLN A 4 7.50 -59.64 -28.10
N THR A 5 7.74 -58.51 -27.43
CA THR A 5 8.91 -58.35 -26.56
C THR A 5 8.67 -59.08 -25.24
N ARG A 6 9.62 -59.93 -24.83
CA ARG A 6 9.60 -60.58 -23.51
C ARG A 6 9.94 -59.54 -22.43
N PRO A 7 9.09 -59.34 -21.40
CA PRO A 7 9.38 -58.43 -20.30
C PRO A 7 10.65 -58.83 -19.54
N LEU A 8 11.38 -57.84 -19.02
CA LEU A 8 12.59 -58.05 -18.22
C LEU A 8 12.22 -58.53 -16.81
N THR A 9 13.14 -59.28 -16.21
CA THR A 9 13.10 -59.66 -14.79
C THR A 9 14.08 -58.82 -13.96
N ASN A 10 13.84 -58.71 -12.65
CA ASN A 10 14.75 -58.00 -11.75
C ASN A 10 16.17 -58.57 -11.79
N THR A 11 16.30 -59.89 -11.92
CA THR A 11 17.60 -60.59 -12.03
C THR A 11 18.32 -60.18 -13.30
N GLU A 12 17.64 -60.13 -14.44
CA GLU A 12 18.22 -59.69 -15.72
C GLU A 12 18.65 -58.22 -15.66
N VAL A 13 17.80 -57.34 -15.12
CA VAL A 13 18.12 -55.91 -14.94
C VAL A 13 19.36 -55.75 -14.06
N LYS A 14 19.46 -56.51 -12.95
CA LYS A 14 20.60 -56.45 -12.03
C LYS A 14 21.88 -57.01 -12.67
N ALA A 15 21.79 -58.12 -13.39
CA ALA A 15 22.93 -58.80 -14.00
C ALA A 15 23.45 -58.12 -15.26
N ALA A 16 22.62 -57.35 -15.97
CA ALA A 16 23.01 -56.75 -17.24
C ALA A 16 24.19 -55.77 -17.09
N LYS A 17 25.14 -55.86 -18.03
CA LYS A 17 26.30 -54.97 -18.10
C LYS A 17 26.61 -54.62 -19.56
N ALA A 18 27.14 -53.43 -19.81
CA ALA A 18 27.71 -53.08 -21.09
C ALA A 18 29.21 -53.33 -21.08
N THR A 19 29.75 -53.94 -22.14
CA THR A 19 31.19 -54.12 -22.34
C THR A 19 31.74 -52.89 -23.08
N ASP A 20 31.70 -52.89 -24.41
CA ASP A 20 32.33 -51.82 -25.22
C ASP A 20 31.33 -50.83 -25.83
N LYS A 21 30.07 -51.24 -26.01
CA LYS A 21 29.01 -50.45 -26.65
C LYS A 21 27.77 -50.35 -25.76
N PRO A 22 26.97 -49.26 -25.88
CA PRO A 22 25.72 -49.16 -25.15
C PRO A 22 24.78 -50.33 -25.47
N VAL A 23 24.27 -50.99 -24.44
CA VAL A 23 23.31 -52.09 -24.57
C VAL A 23 21.91 -51.57 -24.25
N VAL A 24 20.93 -51.91 -25.08
CA VAL A 24 19.51 -51.59 -24.83
C VAL A 24 18.75 -52.89 -24.62
N LEU A 25 18.16 -53.03 -23.43
CA LEU A 25 17.23 -54.12 -23.12
C LEU A 25 15.81 -53.59 -23.21
N TYR A 26 14.90 -54.34 -23.81
CA TYR A 26 13.51 -53.92 -23.99
C TYR A 26 12.62 -54.65 -22.99
N ASP A 27 11.78 -53.89 -22.26
CA ASP A 27 10.79 -54.45 -21.32
C ASP A 27 9.40 -54.58 -21.96
N GLY A 28 9.20 -53.97 -23.12
CA GLY A 28 7.93 -53.95 -23.83
C GLY A 28 7.18 -52.62 -23.68
N ASP A 29 6.16 -52.43 -24.50
CA ASP A 29 5.29 -51.25 -24.47
C ASP A 29 5.98 -49.89 -24.61
N GLY A 30 7.19 -49.88 -25.17
CA GLY A 30 8.02 -48.68 -25.33
C GLY A 30 9.03 -48.46 -24.20
N LEU A 31 8.99 -49.24 -23.11
CA LEU A 31 9.97 -49.18 -22.02
C LEU A 31 11.24 -49.97 -22.38
N GLU A 32 12.38 -49.34 -22.15
CA GLU A 32 13.70 -49.90 -22.39
C GLU A 32 14.72 -49.46 -21.31
N LEU A 33 15.72 -50.29 -21.08
CA LEU A 33 16.84 -50.03 -20.20
C LEU A 33 18.09 -49.80 -21.05
N LEU A 34 18.61 -48.58 -21.03
CA LEU A 34 19.92 -48.26 -21.61
C LEU A 34 21.02 -48.52 -20.59
N ILE A 35 22.03 -49.28 -20.97
CA ILE A 35 23.22 -49.52 -20.17
C ILE A 35 24.38 -48.82 -20.86
N LYS A 36 24.92 -47.78 -20.22
CA LYS A 36 26.05 -47.03 -20.76
C LYS A 36 27.36 -47.80 -20.55
N PRO A 37 28.26 -47.84 -21.54
CA PRO A 37 29.58 -48.45 -21.36
C PRO A 37 30.41 -47.67 -20.33
N VAL A 38 31.48 -48.29 -19.82
CA VAL A 38 32.44 -47.74 -18.84
C VAL A 38 31.83 -47.49 -17.45
N SER A 39 30.84 -46.62 -17.34
CA SER A 39 30.13 -46.30 -16.09
C SER A 39 29.17 -47.39 -15.62
N ASN A 40 28.75 -48.27 -16.55
CA ASN A 40 27.72 -49.28 -16.37
C ASN A 40 26.41 -48.73 -15.78
N THR A 41 26.15 -47.43 -15.95
CA THR A 41 24.92 -46.78 -15.50
C THR A 41 23.74 -47.30 -16.32
N LYS A 42 22.70 -47.71 -15.60
CA LYS A 42 21.47 -48.27 -16.17
C LYS A 42 20.38 -47.22 -16.10
N LEU A 43 19.89 -46.77 -17.26
CA LEU A 43 18.93 -45.68 -17.38
C LEU A 43 17.63 -46.20 -18.00
N TRP A 44 16.52 -46.05 -17.29
CA TRP A 44 15.19 -46.31 -17.82
C TRP A 44 14.80 -45.23 -18.82
N ARG A 45 14.39 -45.66 -20.01
CA ARG A 45 13.89 -44.79 -21.08
C ARG A 45 12.59 -45.33 -21.61
N PHE A 46 11.74 -44.41 -22.05
CA PHE A 46 10.46 -44.70 -22.65
C PHE A 46 10.39 -44.07 -24.03
N ARG A 47 10.16 -44.91 -25.03
CA ARG A 47 10.07 -44.53 -26.43
C ARG A 47 8.60 -44.40 -26.81
N TYR A 48 8.24 -43.27 -27.40
CA TYR A 48 6.88 -42.97 -27.81
C TYR A 48 6.85 -42.13 -29.09
N TYR A 49 5.66 -41.92 -29.63
CA TYR A 49 5.42 -40.97 -30.73
C TYR A 49 4.70 -39.74 -30.17
N LYS A 50 5.18 -38.55 -30.52
CA LYS A 50 4.54 -37.31 -30.10
C LYS A 50 3.11 -37.24 -30.65
N PRO A 51 2.10 -36.91 -29.84
CA PRO A 51 0.70 -36.93 -30.27
C PRO A 51 0.43 -35.98 -31.45
N THR A 52 1.07 -34.81 -31.47
CA THR A 52 0.88 -33.75 -32.48
C THR A 52 1.69 -33.99 -33.75
N THR A 53 3.00 -34.22 -33.64
CA THR A 53 3.91 -34.29 -34.81
C THR A 53 4.12 -35.69 -35.35
N LYS A 54 3.65 -36.72 -34.63
CA LYS A 54 3.89 -38.14 -34.89
C LYS A 54 5.37 -38.51 -35.05
N LYS A 55 6.30 -37.65 -34.62
CA LYS A 55 7.74 -37.93 -34.59
C LYS A 55 8.08 -38.79 -33.37
N ARG A 56 9.08 -39.67 -33.52
CA ARG A 56 9.61 -40.48 -32.42
C ARG A 56 10.26 -39.57 -31.37
N ALA A 57 9.99 -39.85 -30.10
CA ALA A 57 10.58 -39.18 -28.96
C ALA A 57 10.98 -40.21 -27.90
N MET A 58 11.84 -39.78 -26.98
CA MET A 58 12.39 -40.61 -25.92
C MET A 58 12.38 -39.81 -24.62
N MET A 59 11.84 -40.40 -23.56
CA MET A 59 11.76 -39.80 -22.23
C MET A 59 12.55 -40.65 -21.24
N ALA A 60 13.37 -40.04 -20.39
CA ALA A 60 14.09 -40.76 -19.35
C ALA A 60 13.27 -40.77 -18.04
N PHE A 61 13.18 -41.93 -17.40
CA PHE A 61 12.51 -42.10 -16.10
C PHE A 61 13.45 -42.06 -14.90
N GLY A 62 14.74 -42.33 -15.13
CA GLY A 62 15.77 -42.27 -14.09
C GLY A 62 16.69 -43.48 -14.11
N ALA A 63 17.71 -43.44 -13.26
CA ALA A 63 18.70 -44.50 -13.20
C ALA A 63 18.30 -45.61 -12.20
N TYR A 64 18.59 -46.86 -12.55
CA TYR A 64 18.56 -47.97 -11.60
C TYR A 64 19.83 -47.91 -10.72
N PRO A 65 19.76 -48.17 -9.40
CA PRO A 65 18.61 -48.70 -8.65
C PRO A 65 17.64 -47.66 -8.07
N ALA A 66 17.92 -46.35 -8.21
CA ALA A 66 17.05 -45.30 -7.66
C ALA A 66 15.61 -45.36 -8.21
N VAL A 67 15.45 -45.83 -9.46
CA VAL A 67 14.17 -46.20 -10.04
C VAL A 67 14.18 -47.72 -10.28
N SER A 68 13.32 -48.44 -9.56
CA SER A 68 13.18 -49.89 -9.71
C SER A 68 12.48 -50.26 -11.03
N LEU A 69 12.54 -51.53 -11.44
CA LEU A 69 11.79 -52.01 -12.60
C LEU A 69 10.27 -51.80 -12.42
N ALA A 70 9.76 -52.01 -11.19
CA ALA A 70 8.36 -51.79 -10.88
C ALA A 70 7.96 -50.31 -11.01
N ASP A 71 8.78 -49.39 -10.50
CA ASP A 71 8.55 -47.96 -10.64
C ASP A 71 8.63 -47.51 -12.10
N ALA A 72 9.59 -48.04 -12.86
CA ALA A 72 9.72 -47.74 -14.28
C ALA A 72 8.50 -48.20 -15.09
N ARG A 73 7.91 -49.35 -14.75
CA ARG A 73 6.64 -49.82 -15.34
C ARG A 73 5.46 -48.93 -14.94
N ARG A 74 5.37 -48.51 -13.67
CA ARG A 74 4.34 -47.57 -13.22
C ARG A 74 4.43 -46.23 -13.98
N MET A 75 5.63 -45.64 -14.06
CA MET A 75 5.87 -44.40 -14.81
C MET A 75 5.55 -44.55 -16.31
N ARG A 76 5.85 -45.72 -16.90
CA ARG A 76 5.45 -46.06 -18.28
C ARG A 76 3.94 -46.00 -18.44
N ASP A 77 3.20 -46.64 -17.55
CA ASP A 77 1.74 -46.75 -17.65
C ASP A 77 1.06 -45.38 -17.46
N GLU A 78 1.54 -44.57 -16.49
CA GLU A 78 1.13 -43.16 -16.31
C GLU A 78 1.40 -42.33 -17.58
N THR A 79 2.60 -42.48 -18.17
CA THR A 79 2.99 -41.77 -19.40
C THR A 79 2.14 -42.18 -20.60
N ARG A 80 1.78 -43.47 -20.69
CA ARG A 80 0.88 -43.97 -21.73
C ARG A 80 -0.54 -43.43 -21.57
N GLN A 81 -1.01 -43.22 -20.33
CA GLN A 81 -2.30 -42.60 -20.07
C GLN A 81 -2.32 -41.13 -20.54
N LEU A 82 -1.25 -40.36 -20.30
CA LEU A 82 -1.10 -39.01 -20.86
C LEU A 82 -1.17 -39.01 -22.39
N LEU A 83 -0.48 -39.95 -23.03
CA LEU A 83 -0.50 -40.10 -24.48
C LEU A 83 -1.88 -40.49 -25.04
N ALA A 84 -2.62 -41.35 -24.33
CA ALA A 84 -3.99 -41.71 -24.68
C ALA A 84 -4.93 -40.50 -24.64
N ASN A 85 -4.67 -39.55 -23.73
CA ASN A 85 -5.37 -38.27 -23.64
C ASN A 85 -4.83 -37.21 -24.63
N GLY A 86 -3.89 -37.56 -25.52
CA GLY A 86 -3.32 -36.65 -26.50
C GLY A 86 -2.29 -35.65 -25.96
N ILE A 87 -1.83 -35.83 -24.71
CA ILE A 87 -0.86 -34.94 -24.04
C ILE A 87 0.56 -35.45 -24.32
N ASP A 88 1.47 -34.58 -24.79
CA ASP A 88 2.90 -34.91 -24.92
C ASP A 88 3.58 -34.88 -23.54
N PRO A 89 4.08 -36.01 -23.01
CA PRO A 89 4.66 -36.09 -21.67
C PRO A 89 5.87 -35.19 -21.44
N LEU A 90 6.71 -34.97 -22.46
CA LEU A 90 7.86 -34.08 -22.35
C LEU A 90 7.42 -32.61 -22.21
N ILE A 91 6.39 -32.20 -22.95
CA ILE A 91 5.82 -30.86 -22.86
C ILE A 91 5.11 -30.69 -21.52
N ASN A 92 4.36 -31.69 -21.06
CA ASN A 92 3.71 -31.65 -19.75
C ASN A 92 4.72 -31.45 -18.62
N ARG A 93 5.81 -32.23 -18.62
CA ARG A 93 6.89 -32.12 -17.61
C ARG A 93 7.58 -30.76 -17.65
N GLU A 94 7.81 -30.19 -18.82
CA GLU A 94 8.40 -28.85 -18.93
C GLU A 94 7.43 -27.77 -18.45
N ASN A 95 6.14 -27.88 -18.77
CA ASN A 95 5.12 -26.97 -18.27
C ASN A 95 4.98 -27.03 -16.75
N GLU A 96 5.06 -28.22 -16.15
CA GLU A 96 5.10 -28.40 -14.69
C GLU A 96 6.34 -27.74 -14.08
N ARG A 97 7.52 -27.93 -14.68
CA ARG A 97 8.76 -27.28 -14.24
C ARG A 97 8.66 -25.76 -14.29
N LEU A 98 8.16 -25.20 -15.40
CA LEU A 98 7.96 -23.76 -15.56
C LEU A 98 6.93 -23.22 -14.54
N ARG A 99 5.86 -23.96 -14.27
CA ARG A 99 4.88 -23.61 -13.23
C ARG A 99 5.51 -23.60 -11.83
N ASP A 100 6.36 -24.57 -11.53
CA ASP A 100 7.09 -24.64 -10.26
C ASP A 100 8.08 -23.49 -10.11
N GLU A 101 8.81 -23.17 -11.18
CA GLU A 101 9.75 -22.03 -11.22
C GLU A 101 9.00 -20.70 -11.06
N MET A 102 7.86 -20.50 -11.75
CA MET A 102 7.00 -19.34 -11.56
C MET A 102 6.42 -19.28 -10.14
N THR A 103 6.01 -20.40 -9.57
CA THR A 103 5.45 -20.46 -8.20
C THR A 103 6.51 -20.09 -7.16
N LYS A 104 7.74 -20.61 -7.30
CA LYS A 104 8.86 -20.29 -6.40
C LYS A 104 9.36 -18.86 -6.60
N GLY A 105 9.32 -18.34 -7.82
CA GLY A 105 9.78 -16.99 -8.16
C GLY A 105 8.83 -15.89 -7.71
N ASN A 106 7.51 -16.13 -7.71
CA ASN A 106 6.50 -15.13 -7.41
C ASN A 106 6.10 -15.13 -5.92
N THR A 107 7.04 -14.72 -5.08
CA THR A 107 6.79 -14.55 -3.64
C THR A 107 5.99 -13.28 -3.34
N PHE A 108 5.38 -13.21 -2.16
CA PHE A 108 4.65 -12.01 -1.72
C PHE A 108 5.51 -10.74 -1.79
N ALA A 109 6.78 -10.82 -1.37
CA ALA A 109 7.68 -9.67 -1.37
C ALA A 109 8.01 -9.19 -2.80
N LYS A 110 8.26 -10.13 -3.74
CA LYS A 110 8.51 -9.79 -5.14
C LYS A 110 7.30 -9.10 -5.76
N VAL A 111 6.12 -9.69 -5.63
CA VAL A 111 4.88 -9.12 -6.18
C VAL A 111 4.53 -7.79 -5.51
N SER A 112 4.81 -7.64 -4.22
CA SER A 112 4.67 -6.35 -3.51
C SER A 112 5.60 -5.29 -4.08
N ALA A 113 6.83 -5.64 -4.47
CA ALA A 113 7.77 -4.70 -5.09
C ALA A 113 7.29 -4.27 -6.48
N ASP A 114 6.82 -5.22 -7.30
CA ASP A 114 6.28 -4.92 -8.63
C ASP A 114 5.05 -4.02 -8.55
N TRP A 115 4.12 -4.32 -7.63
CA TRP A 115 2.97 -3.46 -7.32
C TRP A 115 3.40 -2.07 -6.82
N TYR A 116 4.46 -2.00 -6.02
CA TYR A 116 4.96 -0.76 -5.46
C TYR A 116 5.53 0.19 -6.53
N GLU A 117 6.16 -0.35 -7.58
CA GLU A 117 6.58 0.46 -8.74
C GLU A 117 5.38 1.05 -9.48
N VAL A 118 4.28 0.30 -9.62
CA VAL A 118 3.01 0.84 -10.16
C VAL A 118 2.43 1.94 -9.25
N LYS A 119 2.58 1.83 -7.93
CA LYS A 119 2.14 2.89 -7.01
C LYS A 119 3.02 4.15 -7.09
N LYS A 120 4.31 4.01 -7.37
CA LYS A 120 5.23 5.16 -7.55
C LYS A 120 4.90 6.00 -8.77
N SER A 121 4.38 5.41 -9.84
CA SER A 121 4.01 6.15 -11.04
C SER A 121 2.71 6.95 -10.88
N GLN A 122 1.94 6.71 -9.80
CA GLN A 122 0.73 7.45 -9.50
C GLN A 122 1.04 8.84 -8.91
N PRO A 123 0.12 9.81 -9.06
CA PRO A 123 0.26 11.18 -8.53
C PRO A 123 0.14 11.27 -6.99
N LEU A 124 0.84 10.40 -6.25
CA LEU A 124 0.86 10.34 -4.78
C LEU A 124 2.07 11.09 -4.22
N ALA A 125 1.91 11.65 -3.01
CA ALA A 125 3.02 12.29 -2.32
C ALA A 125 4.11 11.28 -1.93
N GLU A 126 5.38 11.66 -2.07
CA GLU A 126 6.53 10.77 -1.83
C GLU A 126 6.52 10.12 -0.44
N ASN A 127 6.18 10.89 0.59
CA ASN A 127 6.04 10.37 1.96
C ASN A 127 4.93 9.32 2.07
N THR A 128 3.83 9.47 1.33
CA THR A 128 2.74 8.48 1.32
C THR A 128 3.21 7.18 0.70
N ILE A 129 3.97 7.26 -0.40
CA ILE A 129 4.57 6.10 -1.07
C ILE A 129 5.53 5.38 -0.11
N LYS A 130 6.47 6.12 0.51
CA LYS A 130 7.40 5.57 1.52
C LYS A 130 6.68 4.89 2.69
N ASP A 131 5.62 5.51 3.19
CA ASP A 131 4.80 4.97 4.29
C ASP A 131 4.03 3.70 3.90
N ILE A 132 3.68 3.53 2.63
CA ILE A 132 3.07 2.30 2.11
C ILE A 132 4.06 1.14 2.27
N TRP A 133 5.25 1.27 1.70
CA TRP A 133 6.28 0.23 1.74
C TRP A 133 6.69 -0.12 3.18
N ARG A 134 7.04 0.91 3.98
CA ARG A 134 7.46 0.74 5.38
C ARG A 134 6.46 -0.05 6.22
N SER A 135 5.16 0.06 5.93
CA SER A 135 4.15 -0.70 6.66
C SER A 135 4.13 -2.18 6.30
N LEU A 136 4.34 -2.51 5.02
CA LEU A 136 4.39 -3.90 4.57
C LEU A 136 5.65 -4.54 5.13
N GLU A 137 6.77 -3.84 5.04
CA GLU A 137 8.06 -4.25 5.59
C GLU A 137 8.00 -4.48 7.11
N LYS A 138 7.36 -3.59 7.84
CA LYS A 138 7.26 -3.70 9.29
C LYS A 138 6.30 -4.79 9.77
N TYR A 139 5.15 -4.92 9.10
CA TYR A 139 4.02 -5.65 9.65
C TYR A 139 3.66 -6.94 8.90
N VAL A 140 4.10 -7.10 7.65
CA VAL A 140 3.66 -8.20 6.78
C VAL A 140 4.83 -9.08 6.35
N PHE A 141 5.90 -8.47 5.85
CA PHE A 141 7.06 -9.19 5.34
C PHE A 141 7.73 -10.14 6.34
N PRO A 142 7.81 -9.84 7.66
CA PRO A 142 8.41 -10.77 8.62
C PRO A 142 7.71 -12.14 8.68
N PHE A 143 6.45 -12.23 8.24
CA PHE A 143 5.63 -13.43 8.34
C PHE A 143 5.49 -14.18 7.01
N ILE A 144 5.33 -13.46 5.89
CA ILE A 144 4.90 -14.06 4.61
C ILE A 144 5.72 -13.63 3.38
N ALA A 145 6.79 -12.85 3.54
CA ALA A 145 7.55 -12.29 2.40
C ALA A 145 7.99 -13.33 1.36
N ASN A 146 8.50 -14.47 1.82
CA ASN A 146 9.10 -15.51 0.96
C ASN A 146 8.11 -16.59 0.52
N GLN A 147 6.84 -16.48 0.92
CA GLN A 147 5.84 -17.47 0.54
C GLN A 147 5.33 -17.20 -0.90
N PRO A 148 5.17 -18.24 -1.73
CA PRO A 148 4.53 -18.12 -3.03
C PRO A 148 3.15 -17.48 -2.93
N ILE A 149 2.87 -16.48 -3.76
CA ILE A 149 1.60 -15.75 -3.69
C ILE A 149 0.37 -16.64 -3.94
N SER A 150 0.54 -17.70 -4.73
CA SER A 150 -0.48 -18.71 -5.03
C SER A 150 -0.83 -19.62 -3.84
N GLN A 151 0.02 -19.69 -2.82
CA GLN A 151 -0.20 -20.49 -1.60
C GLN A 151 -0.74 -19.67 -0.44
N LEU A 152 -0.80 -18.34 -0.57
CA LEU A 152 -1.31 -17.46 0.47
C LEU A 152 -2.82 -17.57 0.59
N THR A 153 -3.29 -17.50 1.83
CA THR A 153 -4.71 -17.63 2.18
C THR A 153 -5.09 -16.50 3.12
N ALA A 154 -6.40 -16.27 3.29
CA ALA A 154 -6.90 -15.29 4.25
C ALA A 154 -6.29 -15.47 5.65
N ARG A 155 -6.10 -16.72 6.09
CA ARG A 155 -5.53 -17.06 7.41
C ARG A 155 -4.11 -16.54 7.57
N HIS A 156 -3.25 -16.72 6.56
CA HIS A 156 -1.87 -16.21 6.60
C HIS A 156 -1.83 -14.70 6.84
N PHE A 157 -2.70 -13.94 6.15
CA PHE A 157 -2.78 -12.48 6.33
C PHE A 157 -3.36 -12.09 7.69
N ILE A 158 -4.38 -12.81 8.17
CA ILE A 158 -4.98 -12.54 9.47
C ILE A 158 -3.95 -12.72 10.57
N THR A 159 -3.23 -13.85 10.57
CA THR A 159 -2.17 -14.15 11.54
C THR A 159 -1.03 -13.11 11.50
N ALA A 160 -0.66 -12.61 10.31
CA ALA A 160 0.34 -11.53 10.21
C ALA A 160 -0.13 -10.21 10.86
N LEU A 161 -1.44 -9.95 10.92
CA LEU A 161 -2.01 -8.71 11.45
C LEU A 161 -2.42 -8.81 12.94
N GLU A 162 -2.55 -10.01 13.49
CA GLU A 162 -2.90 -10.25 14.90
C GLU A 162 -2.00 -9.48 15.90
N PRO A 163 -0.65 -9.41 15.74
CA PRO A 163 0.19 -8.65 16.67
C PRO A 163 -0.13 -7.15 16.71
N ILE A 164 -0.56 -6.58 15.58
CA ILE A 164 -0.94 -5.16 15.47
C ILE A 164 -2.27 -4.93 16.20
N GLN A 165 -3.21 -5.86 16.04
CA GLN A 165 -4.50 -5.83 16.74
C GLN A 165 -4.30 -5.95 18.25
N ALA A 166 -3.48 -6.90 18.70
CA ALA A 166 -3.16 -7.10 20.11
C ALA A 166 -2.54 -5.85 20.74
N SER A 167 -1.83 -5.04 19.95
CA SER A 167 -1.30 -3.74 20.35
C SER A 167 -2.34 -2.60 20.39
N GLY A 168 -3.61 -2.87 20.11
CA GLY A 168 -4.71 -1.88 20.07
C GLY A 168 -4.71 -0.94 18.86
N LYS A 169 -3.83 -1.15 17.87
CA LYS A 169 -3.62 -0.22 16.74
C LYS A 169 -4.58 -0.50 15.57
N LEU A 170 -5.89 -0.42 15.83
CA LEU A 170 -6.94 -0.82 14.88
C LEU A 170 -6.94 -0.03 13.55
N GLU A 171 -6.56 1.25 13.56
CA GLU A 171 -6.40 2.03 12.32
C GLU A 171 -5.20 1.56 11.50
N THR A 172 -4.11 1.11 12.15
CA THR A 172 -2.98 0.49 11.45
C THR A 172 -3.39 -0.84 10.82
N VAL A 173 -4.13 -1.68 11.54
CA VAL A 173 -4.69 -2.93 10.98
C VAL A 173 -5.52 -2.63 9.73
N LYS A 174 -6.40 -1.63 9.79
CA LYS A 174 -7.22 -1.21 8.63
C LYS A 174 -6.35 -0.84 7.42
N ARG A 175 -5.35 0.03 7.61
CA ARG A 175 -4.47 0.49 6.53
C ARG A 175 -3.61 -0.63 5.95
N VAL A 176 -3.04 -1.50 6.79
CA VAL A 176 -2.23 -2.62 6.31
C VAL A 176 -3.09 -3.66 5.60
N SER A 177 -4.31 -3.93 6.08
CA SER A 177 -5.28 -4.80 5.38
C SER A 177 -5.59 -4.29 3.98
N GLN A 178 -5.79 -2.98 3.83
CA GLN A 178 -6.03 -2.37 2.52
C GLN A 178 -4.82 -2.54 1.59
N ARG A 179 -3.60 -2.35 2.09
CA ARG A 179 -2.37 -2.51 1.30
C ARG A 179 -2.15 -3.95 0.85
N ILE A 180 -2.36 -4.92 1.76
CA ILE A 180 -2.36 -6.35 1.41
C ILE A 180 -3.38 -6.62 0.31
N ASN A 181 -4.60 -6.07 0.44
CA ASN A 181 -5.63 -6.26 -0.56
C ASN A 181 -5.22 -5.70 -1.93
N GLU A 182 -4.63 -4.50 -1.98
CA GLU A 182 -4.15 -3.88 -3.21
C GLU A 182 -3.02 -4.71 -3.88
N VAL A 183 -2.13 -5.33 -3.10
CA VAL A 183 -1.10 -6.24 -3.62
C VAL A 183 -1.72 -7.51 -4.20
N MET A 184 -2.71 -8.10 -3.51
CA MET A 184 -3.38 -9.31 -3.98
C MET A 184 -4.28 -9.05 -5.20
N ASP A 185 -4.93 -7.89 -5.28
CA ASP A 185 -5.67 -7.46 -6.47
C ASP A 185 -4.71 -7.26 -7.66
N TYR A 186 -3.52 -6.71 -7.43
CA TYR A 186 -2.48 -6.65 -8.46
C TYR A 186 -2.06 -8.05 -8.93
N ALA A 187 -1.90 -9.01 -8.01
CA ALA A 187 -1.58 -10.38 -8.37
C ALA A 187 -2.67 -11.06 -9.22
N VAL A 188 -3.94 -10.79 -8.94
CA VAL A 188 -5.08 -11.25 -9.77
C VAL A 188 -5.00 -10.63 -11.16
N ASN A 189 -4.82 -9.31 -11.25
CA ASN A 189 -4.78 -8.60 -12.53
C ASN A 189 -3.57 -8.99 -13.39
N SER A 190 -2.47 -9.37 -12.76
CA SER A 190 -1.27 -9.90 -13.43
C SER A 190 -1.36 -11.39 -13.77
N GLY A 191 -2.49 -12.05 -13.49
CA GLY A 191 -2.71 -13.47 -13.79
C GLY A 191 -1.92 -14.46 -12.93
N LEU A 192 -1.35 -14.00 -11.80
CA LEU A 192 -0.55 -14.85 -10.90
C LEU A 192 -1.43 -15.74 -10.02
N ILE A 193 -2.64 -15.28 -9.70
CA ILE A 193 -3.63 -16.01 -8.92
C ILE A 193 -5.02 -15.81 -9.52
N PRO A 194 -5.93 -16.78 -9.38
CA PRO A 194 -7.26 -16.70 -9.99
C PRO A 194 -8.23 -15.79 -9.22
N ALA A 195 -8.02 -15.60 -7.92
CA ALA A 195 -8.89 -14.81 -7.06
C ALA A 195 -8.11 -14.24 -5.88
N ASN A 196 -8.59 -13.12 -5.33
CA ASN A 196 -7.96 -12.45 -4.20
C ASN A 196 -8.45 -13.05 -2.86
N PRO A 197 -7.61 -13.80 -2.11
CA PRO A 197 -7.96 -14.34 -0.80
C PRO A 197 -8.02 -13.28 0.32
N ALA A 198 -7.46 -12.09 0.09
CA ALA A 198 -7.39 -10.99 1.05
C ALA A 198 -8.61 -10.05 1.03
N ALA A 199 -9.52 -10.18 0.04
CA ALA A 199 -10.64 -9.26 -0.20
C ALA A 199 -11.48 -8.90 1.03
N LYS A 200 -11.62 -9.83 1.99
CA LYS A 200 -12.47 -9.66 3.18
C LYS A 200 -11.71 -9.78 4.51
N ILE A 201 -10.38 -9.86 4.51
CA ILE A 201 -9.60 -10.09 5.75
C ILE A 201 -9.86 -9.01 6.80
N ARG A 202 -10.17 -7.78 6.36
CA ARG A 202 -10.48 -6.69 7.27
C ARG A 202 -11.67 -6.98 8.19
N LYS A 203 -12.63 -7.79 7.75
CA LYS A 203 -13.82 -8.16 8.54
C LYS A 203 -13.50 -9.10 9.71
N ALA A 204 -12.31 -9.71 9.73
CA ALA A 204 -11.85 -10.51 10.86
C ALA A 204 -11.42 -9.65 12.07
N PHE A 205 -11.32 -8.33 11.89
CA PHE A 205 -10.79 -7.40 12.88
C PHE A 205 -11.86 -6.42 13.37
N GLN A 206 -11.72 -5.99 14.62
CA GLN A 206 -12.55 -4.92 15.18
C GLN A 206 -12.45 -3.63 14.35
N THR A 207 -13.59 -2.96 14.18
CA THR A 207 -13.66 -1.65 13.52
C THR A 207 -13.16 -0.57 14.47
N PRO A 208 -12.13 0.23 14.10
CA PRO A 208 -11.71 1.35 14.92
C PRO A 208 -12.87 2.32 15.10
N VAL A 209 -13.15 2.67 16.35
CA VAL A 209 -14.07 3.76 16.68
C VAL A 209 -13.46 5.05 16.16
N LYS A 210 -14.25 5.85 15.43
CA LYS A 210 -13.78 7.12 14.89
C LYS A 210 -13.66 8.14 16.02
N THR A 211 -12.44 8.40 16.46
CA THR A 211 -12.14 9.44 17.45
C THR A 211 -11.75 10.74 16.73
N HIS A 212 -12.42 11.83 17.06
CA HIS A 212 -12.04 13.16 16.57
C HIS A 212 -10.79 13.67 17.30
N MET A 213 -10.00 14.50 16.63
CA MET A 213 -8.84 15.14 17.26
C MET A 213 -9.30 16.06 18.40
N PRO A 214 -8.60 16.08 19.55
CA PRO A 214 -8.94 16.97 20.66
C PRO A 214 -8.97 18.44 20.25
N THR A 215 -10.04 19.13 20.62
CA THR A 215 -10.21 20.56 20.41
C THR A 215 -10.99 21.16 21.57
N ILE A 216 -10.89 22.49 21.73
CA ILE A 216 -11.69 23.26 22.69
C ILE A 216 -12.88 23.89 21.99
N ARG A 217 -13.92 24.22 22.74
CA ARG A 217 -15.02 25.02 22.20
C ARG A 217 -14.61 26.50 22.06
N PRO A 218 -15.22 27.27 21.15
CA PRO A 218 -14.90 28.68 20.94
C PRO A 218 -14.92 29.53 22.22
N GLU A 219 -15.81 29.21 23.16
CA GLU A 219 -15.97 29.95 24.43
C GLU A 219 -14.72 29.84 25.33
N ALA A 220 -13.90 28.80 25.15
CA ALA A 220 -12.64 28.61 25.88
C ALA A 220 -11.43 29.27 25.21
N LEU A 221 -11.59 29.84 24.01
CA LEU A 221 -10.50 30.50 23.27
C LEU A 221 -9.85 31.66 24.05
N PRO A 222 -10.58 32.55 24.76
CA PRO A 222 -9.95 33.60 25.57
C PRO A 222 -8.96 33.05 26.61
N GLY A 223 -9.28 31.91 27.22
CA GLY A 223 -8.39 31.23 28.17
C GLY A 223 -7.11 30.71 27.52
N LEU A 224 -7.21 30.17 26.29
CA LEU A 224 -6.06 29.79 25.48
C LEU A 224 -5.18 31.00 25.16
N MET A 225 -5.78 32.11 24.71
CA MET A 225 -5.02 33.32 24.38
C MET A 225 -4.30 33.92 25.59
N LYS A 226 -4.94 33.93 26.77
CA LYS A 226 -4.30 34.35 28.03
C LYS A 226 -3.13 33.44 28.40
N THR A 227 -3.30 32.13 28.27
CA THR A 227 -2.22 31.17 28.56
C THR A 227 -1.05 31.37 27.60
N LEU A 228 -1.34 31.58 26.32
CA LEU A 228 -0.35 31.78 25.26
C LEU A 228 0.49 33.05 25.48
N SER A 229 -0.12 34.13 26.00
CA SER A 229 0.58 35.40 26.25
C SER A 229 1.55 35.35 27.43
N VAL A 230 1.23 34.58 28.48
CA VAL A 230 2.05 34.50 29.71
C VAL A 230 3.02 33.33 29.74
N THR A 231 2.81 32.30 28.92
CA THR A 231 3.71 31.14 28.90
C THR A 231 5.05 31.50 28.29
N SER A 232 6.14 31.09 28.96
CA SER A 232 7.50 31.17 28.45
C SER A 232 7.73 30.14 27.34
N ILE A 233 7.50 30.58 26.09
CA ILE A 233 7.83 29.88 24.86
C ILE A 233 8.53 30.85 23.91
N GLU A 234 9.27 30.31 22.95
CA GLU A 234 9.93 31.11 21.92
C GLU A 234 8.90 31.94 21.13
N LEU A 235 9.21 33.21 20.88
CA LEU A 235 8.31 34.17 20.22
C LEU A 235 7.78 33.62 18.88
N GLN A 236 8.66 33.06 18.05
CA GLN A 236 8.29 32.50 16.75
C GLN A 236 7.29 31.34 16.90
N THR A 237 7.41 30.54 17.96
CA THR A 237 6.45 29.44 18.24
C THR A 237 5.08 29.98 18.66
N ARG A 238 5.07 31.04 19.47
CA ARG A 238 3.83 31.74 19.85
C ARG A 238 3.12 32.29 18.61
N LEU A 239 3.86 33.06 17.80
CA LEU A 239 3.35 33.68 16.59
C LEU A 239 2.88 32.64 15.56
N LEU A 240 3.52 31.47 15.47
CA LEU A 240 3.04 30.37 14.63
C LEU A 240 1.65 29.86 15.08
N ILE A 241 1.40 29.73 16.39
CA ILE A 241 0.09 29.27 16.91
C ILE A 241 -0.99 30.31 16.59
N GLU A 242 -0.70 31.59 16.80
CA GLU A 242 -1.61 32.71 16.50
C GLU A 242 -1.88 32.80 14.99
N TRP A 243 -0.83 32.70 14.17
CA TRP A 243 -0.92 32.64 12.72
C TRP A 243 -1.84 31.51 12.27
N GLN A 244 -1.67 30.32 12.84
CA GLN A 244 -2.51 29.16 12.51
C GLN A 244 -3.98 29.37 12.93
N LEU A 245 -4.24 30.06 14.04
CA LEU A 245 -5.59 30.42 14.48
C LEU A 245 -6.26 31.43 13.54
N LEU A 246 -5.53 32.48 13.15
CA LEU A 246 -6.03 33.58 12.32
C LEU A 246 -6.27 33.15 10.87
N THR A 247 -5.37 32.34 10.32
CA THR A 247 -5.44 31.86 8.92
C THR A 247 -6.23 30.57 8.78
N VAL A 248 -6.53 29.91 9.90
CA VAL A 248 -7.18 28.59 9.94
C VAL A 248 -6.39 27.55 9.13
N ALA A 249 -5.10 27.76 8.85
CA ALA A 249 -4.30 26.86 8.02
C ALA A 249 -3.99 25.53 8.73
N ARG A 250 -3.67 24.48 7.96
CA ARG A 250 -3.21 23.21 8.56
C ARG A 250 -1.87 23.44 9.25
N PRO A 251 -1.53 22.67 10.29
CA PRO A 251 -0.26 22.85 11.00
C PRO A 251 0.98 22.85 10.11
N ALA A 252 1.02 21.99 9.07
CA ALA A 252 2.11 21.98 8.10
C ALA A 252 2.11 23.20 7.18
N GLU A 253 0.94 23.58 6.64
CA GLU A 253 0.78 24.76 5.80
C GLU A 253 1.26 26.03 6.54
N ALA A 254 0.84 26.21 7.79
CA ALA A 254 1.22 27.34 8.65
C ALA A 254 2.71 27.35 8.98
N ALA A 255 3.29 26.20 9.34
CA ALA A 255 4.71 26.14 9.73
C ALA A 255 5.66 26.37 8.54
N GLU A 256 5.20 26.04 7.34
CA GLU A 256 5.97 26.15 6.11
C GLU A 256 5.57 27.38 5.27
N THR A 257 4.86 28.35 5.83
CA THR A 257 4.53 29.62 5.14
C THR A 257 5.80 30.29 4.62
N ARG A 258 5.79 30.75 3.37
CA ARG A 258 6.93 31.46 2.75
C ARG A 258 6.64 32.94 2.63
N TRP A 259 7.68 33.77 2.74
CA TRP A 259 7.53 35.22 2.55
C TRP A 259 7.05 35.58 1.14
N SER A 260 7.49 34.82 0.13
CA SER A 260 7.08 34.99 -1.27
C SER A 260 5.60 34.66 -1.54
N GLU A 261 4.91 34.03 -0.61
CA GLU A 261 3.49 33.68 -0.72
C GLU A 261 2.57 34.80 -0.19
N ILE A 262 3.15 35.85 0.39
CA ILE A 262 2.41 36.95 1.03
C ILE A 262 2.37 38.15 0.09
N ASP A 263 1.15 38.63 -0.22
CA ASP A 263 0.92 39.90 -0.88
C ASP A 263 0.41 40.92 0.15
N LEU A 264 1.31 41.84 0.55
CA LEU A 264 0.98 42.92 1.49
C LEU A 264 0.15 44.04 0.86
N THR A 265 0.07 44.11 -0.48
CA THR A 265 -0.78 45.09 -1.17
C THR A 265 -2.23 44.65 -1.10
N GLN A 266 -2.48 43.36 -1.33
CA GLN A 266 -3.81 42.76 -1.26
C GLN A 266 -4.17 42.22 0.13
N ASN A 267 -3.23 42.22 1.07
CA ASN A 267 -3.36 41.58 2.38
C ASN A 267 -3.80 40.12 2.27
N THR A 268 -3.12 39.34 1.44
CA THR A 268 -3.43 37.92 1.21
C THR A 268 -2.21 37.03 1.36
N TRP A 269 -2.45 35.77 1.75
CA TRP A 269 -1.49 34.69 1.69
C TRP A 269 -1.99 33.62 0.71
N THR A 270 -1.20 33.34 -0.33
CA THR A 270 -1.56 32.40 -1.39
C THR A 270 -0.72 31.13 -1.28
N ILE A 271 -1.36 30.01 -0.93
CA ILE A 271 -0.70 28.71 -0.87
C ILE A 271 -0.76 28.05 -2.26
N PRO A 272 0.38 27.80 -2.92
CA PRO A 272 0.40 27.27 -4.28
C PRO A 272 -0.10 25.82 -4.34
N ALA A 273 -0.68 25.44 -5.49
CA ALA A 273 -1.23 24.12 -5.74
C ALA A 273 -0.23 22.97 -5.48
N GLY A 274 1.05 23.17 -5.77
CA GLY A 274 2.11 22.17 -5.55
C GLY A 274 2.33 21.78 -4.08
N ARG A 275 1.94 22.65 -3.14
CA ARG A 275 2.01 22.40 -1.69
C ARG A 275 0.67 21.95 -1.10
N MET A 276 -0.42 22.09 -1.86
CA MET A 276 -1.76 21.77 -1.41
C MET A 276 -2.10 20.29 -1.66
N LYS A 277 -2.60 19.62 -0.61
CA LYS A 277 -3.04 18.22 -0.69
C LYS A 277 -4.11 17.97 -1.78
N MET A 278 -4.93 18.98 -2.07
CA MET A 278 -6.00 18.93 -3.08
C MET A 278 -5.60 19.55 -4.42
N ARG A 279 -4.33 19.95 -4.61
CA ARG A 279 -3.79 20.54 -5.85
C ARG A 279 -4.57 21.74 -6.40
N ARG A 280 -5.25 22.48 -5.52
CA ARG A 280 -5.92 23.76 -5.82
C ARG A 280 -5.21 24.84 -5.04
N GLU A 281 -4.96 25.97 -5.69
CA GLU A 281 -4.48 27.18 -5.02
C GLU A 281 -5.47 27.62 -3.94
N HIS A 282 -4.94 28.12 -2.83
CA HIS A 282 -5.76 28.59 -1.72
C HIS A 282 -5.30 29.97 -1.28
N VAL A 283 -6.15 30.96 -1.52
CA VAL A 283 -5.95 32.35 -1.11
C VAL A 283 -6.61 32.56 0.25
N ILE A 284 -5.83 33.04 1.22
CA ILE A 284 -6.26 33.31 2.59
C ILE A 284 -6.16 34.82 2.84
N PRO A 285 -7.29 35.51 3.10
CA PRO A 285 -7.26 36.91 3.53
C PRO A 285 -6.55 37.06 4.88
N LEU A 286 -5.70 38.09 5.02
CA LEU A 286 -4.94 38.37 6.22
C LEU A 286 -5.62 39.48 7.03
N PRO A 287 -6.20 39.18 8.21
CA PRO A 287 -6.74 40.21 9.08
C PRO A 287 -5.61 41.07 9.69
N PRO A 288 -5.91 42.26 10.24
CA PRO A 288 -4.89 43.15 10.82
C PRO A 288 -3.99 42.47 11.86
N GLN A 289 -4.54 41.55 12.65
CA GLN A 289 -3.78 40.76 13.63
C GLN A 289 -2.75 39.85 12.96
N ALA A 290 -3.05 39.30 11.78
CA ALA A 290 -2.10 38.48 11.04
C ALA A 290 -1.00 39.34 10.40
N LEU A 291 -1.33 40.56 9.97
CA LEU A 291 -0.32 41.53 9.49
C LEU A 291 0.65 41.94 10.61
N ALA A 292 0.15 42.15 11.83
CA ALA A 292 1.00 42.43 12.99
C ALA A 292 1.99 41.28 13.29
N ILE A 293 1.61 40.03 13.03
CA ILE A 293 2.53 38.88 13.13
C ILE A 293 3.64 38.99 12.09
N LEU A 294 3.33 39.40 10.85
CA LEU A 294 4.33 39.61 9.81
C LEU A 294 5.33 40.70 10.23
N ASP A 295 4.84 41.83 10.75
CA ASP A 295 5.70 42.91 11.24
C ASP A 295 6.64 42.45 12.35
N ALA A 296 6.14 41.66 13.30
CA ALA A 296 6.94 41.07 14.37
C ALA A 296 7.98 40.05 13.86
N MET A 297 7.64 39.29 12.80
CA MET A 297 8.53 38.28 12.22
C MET A 297 9.53 38.84 11.22
N LYS A 298 9.28 40.02 10.65
CA LYS A 298 10.14 40.68 9.67
C LYS A 298 11.60 40.86 10.13
N PRO A 299 11.90 41.39 11.34
CA PRO A 299 13.30 41.50 11.80
C PRO A 299 13.97 40.14 12.04
N ILE A 300 13.20 39.08 12.30
CA ILE A 300 13.72 37.75 12.62
C ILE A 300 14.01 36.93 11.35
N SER A 301 13.11 37.01 10.37
CA SER A 301 13.05 36.06 9.25
C SER A 301 12.79 36.71 7.89
N GLY A 302 12.56 38.02 7.79
CA GLY A 302 12.22 38.68 6.53
C GLY A 302 13.31 38.59 5.45
N HIS A 303 14.54 38.25 5.83
CA HIS A 303 15.66 37.96 4.94
C HIS A 303 15.80 36.47 4.58
N ARG A 304 14.82 35.63 4.94
CA ARG A 304 14.82 34.17 4.75
C ARG A 304 13.64 33.75 3.87
N GLU A 305 13.65 32.48 3.45
CA GLU A 305 12.56 31.91 2.65
C GLU A 305 11.26 31.73 3.47
N TYR A 306 11.38 31.17 4.67
CA TYR A 306 10.25 30.81 5.51
C TYR A 306 9.91 31.91 6.52
N LEU A 307 8.61 32.18 6.67
CA LEU A 307 8.06 33.06 7.71
C LEU A 307 8.40 32.53 9.10
N PHE A 308 8.25 31.21 9.32
CA PHE A 308 8.61 30.56 10.58
C PHE A 308 9.81 29.62 10.36
N PRO A 309 11.06 30.09 10.52
CA PRO A 309 12.24 29.26 10.34
C PRO A 309 12.43 28.26 11.50
N SER A 310 13.07 27.14 11.23
CA SER A 310 13.50 26.18 12.25
C SER A 310 14.60 26.76 13.13
N ALA A 311 14.50 26.52 14.44
CA ALA A 311 15.54 26.89 15.41
C ALA A 311 16.87 26.14 15.20
N LYS A 312 16.83 24.93 14.60
CA LYS A 312 18.03 24.12 14.33
C LYS A 312 18.71 24.49 13.02
N ASP A 313 17.90 24.71 11.98
CA ASP A 313 18.38 25.10 10.66
C ASP A 313 17.48 26.23 10.11
N PRO A 314 17.95 27.48 10.17
CA PRO A 314 17.29 28.66 9.61
C PRO A 314 16.81 28.55 8.16
N LYS A 315 17.38 27.65 7.36
CA LYS A 315 17.01 27.43 5.95
C LYS A 315 15.80 26.51 5.80
N GLN A 316 15.38 25.85 6.87
CA GLN A 316 14.24 24.94 6.88
C GLN A 316 13.05 25.58 7.60
N PRO A 317 11.81 25.20 7.26
CA PRO A 317 10.64 25.65 8.00
C PRO A 317 10.64 25.05 9.41
N MET A 318 9.92 25.71 10.32
CA MET A 318 9.66 25.18 11.66
C MET A 318 8.95 23.82 11.54
N ASN A 319 9.26 22.89 12.44
CA ASN A 319 8.57 21.60 12.46
C ASN A 319 7.08 21.80 12.77
N SER A 320 6.18 21.24 11.97
CA SER A 320 4.72 21.32 12.18
C SER A 320 4.23 20.78 13.53
N GLN A 321 5.05 19.99 14.23
CA GLN A 321 4.77 19.49 15.58
C GLN A 321 5.20 20.45 16.70
N THR A 322 5.95 21.52 16.40
CA THR A 322 6.39 22.50 17.42
C THR A 322 5.19 23.14 18.13
N ALA A 323 4.14 23.51 17.38
CA ALA A 323 2.89 24.01 17.96
C ALA A 323 2.23 23.01 18.92
N ASN A 324 2.22 21.72 18.58
CA ASN A 324 1.71 20.67 19.47
C ASN A 324 2.55 20.52 20.74
N ALA A 325 3.88 20.61 20.63
CA ALA A 325 4.77 20.55 21.77
C ALA A 325 4.53 21.73 22.72
N ALA A 326 4.36 22.94 22.19
CA ALA A 326 4.02 24.13 22.96
C ALA A 326 2.65 24.01 23.65
N LEU A 327 1.60 23.59 22.93
CA LEU A 327 0.27 23.35 23.51
C LEU A 327 0.33 22.35 24.69
N ARG A 328 1.11 21.28 24.56
CA ARG A 328 1.31 20.32 25.66
C ARG A 328 1.99 20.95 26.87
N ARG A 329 3.00 21.80 26.66
CA ARG A 329 3.69 22.53 27.75
C ARG A 329 2.77 23.53 28.45
N MET A 330 1.82 24.10 27.72
CA MET A 330 0.76 24.99 28.25
C MET A 330 -0.37 24.25 29.00
N GLY A 331 -0.25 22.93 29.22
CA GLY A 331 -1.27 22.14 29.92
C GLY A 331 -2.41 21.61 29.05
N TYR A 332 -2.38 21.82 27.73
CA TYR A 332 -3.44 21.36 26.82
C TYR A 332 -3.28 19.92 26.32
N LYS A 333 -2.40 19.12 26.95
CA LYS A 333 -2.20 17.71 26.57
C LYS A 333 -3.51 16.93 26.69
N GLY A 334 -4.00 16.39 25.57
CA GLY A 334 -5.26 15.66 25.52
C GLY A 334 -6.52 16.53 25.42
N VAL A 335 -6.38 17.86 25.54
CA VAL A 335 -7.47 18.83 25.47
C VAL A 335 -7.49 19.52 24.11
N LEU A 336 -6.34 19.96 23.63
CA LEU A 336 -6.19 20.65 22.35
C LEU A 336 -4.91 20.21 21.65
N VAL A 337 -5.03 19.93 20.35
CA VAL A 337 -3.88 19.76 19.44
C VAL A 337 -3.88 20.86 18.40
N SER A 338 -2.75 21.11 17.74
CA SER A 338 -2.60 22.14 16.70
C SER A 338 -3.63 21.96 15.59
N HIS A 339 -3.90 20.73 15.17
CA HIS A 339 -4.97 20.46 14.19
C HIS A 339 -6.36 20.83 14.70
N GLY A 340 -6.59 20.72 16.02
CA GLY A 340 -7.82 21.09 16.70
C GLY A 340 -8.11 22.59 16.64
N LEU A 341 -7.09 23.46 16.47
CA LEU A 341 -7.28 24.91 16.32
C LEU A 341 -8.23 25.26 15.16
N ARG A 342 -8.15 24.50 14.06
CA ARG A 342 -9.06 24.67 12.91
C ARG A 342 -10.51 24.31 13.24
N ALA A 343 -10.71 23.34 14.12
CA ALA A 343 -12.04 22.91 14.53
C ALA A 343 -12.74 23.98 15.39
N ILE A 344 -11.97 24.82 16.11
CA ILE A 344 -12.49 25.97 16.84
C ILE A 344 -13.18 26.92 15.85
N PHE A 345 -12.49 27.30 14.77
CA PHE A 345 -13.05 28.16 13.73
C PHE A 345 -14.29 27.55 13.08
N SER A 346 -14.22 26.28 12.65
CA SER A 346 -15.37 25.62 12.02
C SER A 346 -16.58 25.57 12.94
N THR A 347 -16.38 25.35 14.24
CA THR A 347 -17.46 25.37 15.23
C THR A 347 -18.05 26.77 15.38
N ALA A 348 -17.19 27.79 15.55
CA ALA A 348 -17.61 29.18 15.70
C ALA A 348 -18.36 29.70 14.47
N TYR A 349 -17.84 29.41 13.27
CA TYR A 349 -18.44 29.80 12.00
C TYR A 349 -19.82 29.17 11.82
N ASN A 350 -19.95 27.84 12.01
CA ASN A 350 -21.23 27.16 11.86
C ASN A 350 -22.28 27.67 12.86
N VAL A 351 -21.87 28.01 14.09
CA VAL A 351 -22.77 28.63 15.07
C VAL A 351 -23.21 30.00 14.58
N ALA A 352 -22.28 30.88 14.21
CA ALA A 352 -22.59 32.23 13.72
C ALA A 352 -23.47 32.22 12.45
N GLU A 353 -23.21 31.29 11.53
CA GLU A 353 -24.03 31.09 10.33
C GLU A 353 -25.43 30.59 10.68
N ALA A 354 -25.57 29.66 11.62
CA ALA A 354 -26.88 29.22 12.11
C ALA A 354 -27.67 30.38 12.75
N TRP A 355 -27.02 31.27 13.50
CA TRP A 355 -27.66 32.48 14.01
C TRP A 355 -28.11 33.41 12.88
N ARG A 356 -27.24 33.66 11.89
CA ARG A 356 -27.55 34.48 10.70
C ARG A 356 -28.69 33.90 9.86
N LEU A 357 -28.79 32.58 9.77
CA LEU A 357 -29.85 31.89 9.05
C LEU A 357 -31.14 31.81 9.88
N SER A 358 -31.07 31.73 11.21
CA SER A 358 -32.26 31.74 12.10
C SER A 358 -33.00 33.08 12.14
N SER A 359 -32.34 34.17 11.71
CA SER A 359 -33.00 35.45 11.39
C SER A 359 -33.74 35.46 10.04
N VAL A 360 -33.77 34.33 9.33
CA VAL A 360 -34.52 34.09 8.09
C VAL A 360 -35.42 32.86 8.31
N SER A 361 -36.64 32.87 7.75
CA SER A 361 -37.64 31.79 7.92
C SER A 361 -37.05 30.37 7.76
N TRP A 362 -37.46 29.46 8.66
CA TRP A 362 -37.06 28.05 8.70
C TRP A 362 -37.28 27.30 7.36
N ASP A 363 -38.23 27.73 6.54
CA ASP A 363 -38.48 27.15 5.21
C ASP A 363 -37.35 27.46 4.21
N THR A 364 -36.72 28.63 4.32
CA THR A 364 -35.58 29.04 3.49
C THR A 364 -34.34 28.20 3.83
N ILE A 365 -34.15 27.89 5.12
CA ILE A 365 -33.04 27.06 5.63
C ILE A 365 -33.11 25.64 5.04
N ASN A 366 -34.30 25.03 5.02
CA ASN A 366 -34.46 23.67 4.50
C ASN A 366 -34.34 23.60 2.96
N ARG A 367 -34.78 24.65 2.25
CA ARG A 367 -34.60 24.74 0.79
C ARG A 367 -33.13 24.86 0.40
N HIS A 368 -32.35 25.68 1.10
CA HIS A 368 -30.90 25.84 0.83
C HIS A 368 -30.11 24.56 1.16
N ARG A 369 -30.47 23.87 2.24
CA ARG A 369 -29.82 22.63 2.68
C ARG A 369 -30.10 21.43 1.76
N ARG A 370 -31.21 21.43 1.02
CA ARG A 370 -31.48 20.47 -0.07
C ARG A 370 -30.66 20.77 -1.31
N LEU A 371 -30.62 22.03 -1.75
CA LEU A 371 -29.88 22.44 -2.96
C LEU A 371 -28.37 22.16 -2.87
N VAL A 372 -27.75 22.41 -1.71
CA VAL A 372 -26.32 22.11 -1.49
C VAL A 372 -26.02 20.61 -1.45
N LYS A 373 -27.00 19.76 -1.11
CA LYS A 373 -26.84 18.30 -1.06
C LYS A 373 -27.13 17.61 -2.38
N GLU A 374 -28.04 18.15 -3.19
CA GLU A 374 -28.52 17.48 -4.41
C GLU A 374 -27.81 17.95 -5.69
N GLU A 375 -27.27 19.18 -5.76
CA GLU A 375 -26.70 19.70 -7.02
C GLU A 375 -25.19 19.97 -7.02
N GLY A 376 -24.49 19.93 -5.87
CA GLY A 376 -23.03 20.11 -5.86
C GLY A 376 -22.55 21.46 -6.46
N ILE A 377 -23.39 22.50 -6.42
CA ILE A 377 -23.08 23.83 -6.94
C ILE A 377 -22.43 24.69 -5.84
N ASP A 378 -21.30 25.29 -6.19
CA ASP A 378 -20.50 26.25 -5.42
C ASP A 378 -21.35 27.50 -5.16
N ALA A 379 -21.52 27.89 -3.89
CA ALA A 379 -22.24 29.10 -3.53
C ALA A 379 -21.40 30.34 -3.89
N GLN A 380 -21.57 30.86 -5.11
CA GLN A 380 -21.16 32.22 -5.42
C GLN A 380 -22.04 33.19 -4.61
N ALA A 381 -21.39 34.07 -3.87
CA ALA A 381 -22.05 35.11 -3.07
C ALA A 381 -22.96 35.99 -3.95
N PRO A 382 -24.19 36.32 -3.53
CA PRO A 382 -24.98 37.32 -4.23
C PRO A 382 -24.30 38.68 -4.10
N GLY A 383 -24.11 39.33 -5.25
CA GLY A 383 -23.42 40.59 -5.38
C GLY A 383 -24.06 41.74 -4.61
N HIS A 384 -23.24 42.80 -4.50
CA HIS A 384 -23.56 44.13 -4.02
C HIS A 384 -25.03 44.51 -4.06
N THR A 385 -25.58 44.83 -2.90
CA THR A 385 -26.66 45.82 -2.81
C THR A 385 -26.26 46.85 -1.78
N ARG A 386 -25.86 48.03 -2.27
CA ARG A 386 -25.79 49.26 -1.48
C ARG A 386 -27.17 49.49 -0.88
N PHE A 387 -27.24 49.70 0.42
CA PHE A 387 -28.29 50.54 1.00
C PHE A 387 -27.63 51.50 2.00
N THR A 388 -27.77 52.76 1.67
CA THR A 388 -27.48 53.96 2.45
C THR A 388 -28.47 54.12 3.60
N ALA A 389 -28.01 54.91 4.58
CA ALA A 389 -28.65 55.41 5.81
C ALA A 389 -28.50 54.50 7.03
#